data_AF-A0AAW5MUD3-F1
#
_entry.id   AF-A0AAW5MUD3-F1
#
_cell.length_a   1.000
_cell.length_b   1.000
_cell.length_c   1.000
_cell.angle_alpha   90.00
_cell.angle_beta   90.00
_cell.angle_gamma   90.00
#
_symmetry.space_group_name_H-M   'P 1'
#
loop_
_entity.id
_entity.type
_entity.pdbx_description
1 polymer ?
#
loop_
_entity_poly.entity_id
_entity_poly.type
_entity_poly.pdbx_seq_one_letter_code
_entity_poly.pdbx_strand_id
1 'polypeptide(L)' 'ATALAASRNIHVVEPSHLFREVLRQIKPMMRPDARLVWATKGLQAETGRLLQHVAREALRHQIPLAVISGPTFAKDLART' A
#
# COMPACT_ATOMS: atom_id res chain seq x y z
N ALA A 1 8.36 -7.32 12.04
CA ALA A 1 8.08 -8.62 11.38
C ALA A 1 6.78 -9.26 11.87
N THR A 2 6.52 -9.32 13.19
CA THR A 2 5.36 -10.01 13.78
C THR A 2 4.00 -9.54 13.26
N ALA A 3 3.81 -8.22 13.08
CA ALA A 3 2.54 -7.69 12.56
C ALA A 3 2.21 -8.19 11.15
N LEU A 4 3.15 -8.11 10.20
CA LEU A 4 2.94 -8.52 8.81
C LEU A 4 2.73 -10.04 8.68
N ALA A 5 3.45 -10.83 9.47
CA ALA A 5 3.28 -12.29 9.49
C ALA A 5 1.95 -12.72 10.12
N ALA A 6 1.37 -11.92 11.03
CA ALA A 6 0.08 -12.19 11.65
C ALA A 6 -1.11 -11.68 10.82
N SER A 7 -0.90 -10.67 9.97
CA SER A 7 -1.97 -9.96 9.27
C SER A 7 -2.19 -10.46 7.84
N ARG A 8 -3.41 -10.89 7.54
CA ARG A 8 -3.84 -11.20 6.17
C ARG A 8 -4.14 -9.94 5.35
N ASN A 9 -4.73 -8.92 5.98
CA ASN A 9 -5.06 -7.66 5.32
C ASN A 9 -4.04 -6.61 5.75
N ILE A 10 -3.41 -5.96 4.78
CA ILE A 10 -2.37 -4.94 5.00
C ILE A 10 -2.84 -3.63 4.39
N HIS A 11 -2.81 -2.57 5.19
CA HIS A 11 -3.13 -1.22 4.77
C HIS A 11 -1.87 -0.35 4.79
N VAL A 12 -1.50 0.18 3.63
CA VAL A 12 -0.30 1.01 3.39
C VAL A 12 -0.73 2.47 3.25
N VAL A 13 -0.17 3.34 4.10
CA VAL A 13 -0.55 4.77 4.24
C VAL A 13 0.70 5.64 4.40
N GLU A 14 1.62 5.48 3.47
CA GLU A 14 2.89 6.22 3.40
C GLU A 14 2.75 7.45 2.48
N PRO A 15 3.68 8.43 2.55
CA PRO A 15 3.92 9.37 1.45
C PRO A 15 4.25 8.65 0.13
N SER A 16 3.82 9.21 -1.00
CA SER A 16 3.95 8.54 -2.31
C SER A 16 5.39 8.24 -2.74
N HIS A 17 6.37 9.05 -2.33
CA HIS A 17 7.79 8.83 -2.63
C HIS A 17 8.40 7.63 -1.91
N LEU A 18 7.80 7.18 -0.80
CA LEU A 18 8.26 5.99 -0.06
C LEU A 18 7.56 4.70 -0.51
N PHE A 19 6.49 4.81 -1.29
CA PHE A 19 5.58 3.71 -1.58
C PHE A 19 6.29 2.47 -2.14
N ARG A 20 7.17 2.64 -3.14
CA ARG A 20 7.90 1.52 -3.74
C ARG A 20 8.79 0.80 -2.72
N GLU A 21 9.53 1.57 -1.94
CA GLU A 21 10.51 1.02 -1.00
C GLU A 21 9.81 0.30 0.15
N VAL A 22 8.72 0.87 0.68
CA VAL A 22 7.89 0.19 1.68
C VAL A 22 7.38 -1.15 1.14
N LEU A 23 6.80 -1.18 -0.07
CA LEU A 23 6.32 -2.44 -0.66
C LEU A 23 7.42 -3.48 -0.82
N ARG A 24 8.63 -3.06 -1.21
CA ARG A 24 9.78 -3.95 -1.36
C ARG A 24 10.25 -4.52 -0.02
N GLN A 25 10.24 -3.70 1.03
CA GLN A 25 10.62 -4.11 2.38
C GLN A 25 9.60 -5.06 3.01
N ILE A 26 8.30 -4.78 2.86
CA ILE A 26 7.27 -5.59 3.52
C ILE A 26 7.03 -6.93 2.82
N LYS A 27 7.19 -7.00 1.50
CA LYS A 27 6.94 -8.21 0.69
C LYS A 27 7.49 -9.52 1.30
N PRO A 28 8.79 -9.63 1.67
CA PRO A 28 9.33 -10.87 2.24
C PRO A 28 8.75 -11.24 3.62
N MET A 29 8.10 -10.30 4.30
CA MET A 29 7.49 -10.52 5.62
C MET A 29 5.99 -10.85 5.54
N MET A 30 5.39 -10.81 4.35
CA MET A 30 3.96 -11.03 4.15
C MET A 30 3.62 -12.51 4.20
N ARG A 31 2.42 -12.81 4.70
CA ARG A 31 1.82 -14.14 4.58
C ARG A 31 1.62 -14.52 3.11
N PRO A 32 1.62 -15.82 2.76
CA PRO A 32 1.30 -16.27 1.41
C PRO A 32 -0.11 -15.87 0.94
N ASP A 33 -1.07 -15.72 1.86
CA ASP A 33 -2.46 -15.37 1.57
C ASP A 33 -2.80 -13.88 1.78
N ALA A 34 -1.76 -13.03 1.89
CA ALA A 34 -1.92 -11.62 2.18
C ALA A 34 -2.65 -10.86 1.05
N ARG A 35 -3.31 -9.78 1.43
CA ARG A 35 -4.00 -8.83 0.57
C ARG A 35 -3.56 -7.43 0.95
N LEU A 36 -3.37 -6.57 -0.04
CA LEU A 36 -2.85 -5.23 0.20
C LEU A 36 -3.80 -4.16 -0.34
N VAL A 37 -4.07 -3.17 0.50
CA VAL A 37 -4.82 -1.97 0.17
C VAL A 37 -3.97 -0.75 0.51
N TRP A 38 -4.10 0.34 -0.25
CA TRP A 38 -3.45 1.61 0.09
C TRP A 38 -4.40 2.79 -0.03
N ALA A 39 -4.15 3.79 0.82
CA ALA A 39 -4.77 5.11 0.75
C ALA A 39 -3.76 6.20 0.34
N THR A 40 -2.50 5.84 0.06
CA THR A 40 -1.49 6.75 -0.48
C THR A 40 -1.99 7.37 -1.79
N LYS A 41 -2.09 8.70 -1.81
CA LYS A 41 -2.48 9.49 -2.98
C LYS A 41 -1.24 10.01 -3.72
N GLY A 42 -1.38 10.23 -5.03
CA GLY A 42 -0.34 10.85 -5.88
C GLY A 42 0.32 9.88 -6.86
N LEU A 43 1.51 10.26 -7.30
CA LEU A 43 2.33 9.56 -8.29
C LEU A 43 3.68 9.16 -7.68
N GLN A 44 4.36 8.20 -8.29
CA GLN A 44 5.75 7.89 -7.95
C GLN A 44 6.63 9.12 -8.25
N ALA A 45 7.35 9.60 -7.22
CA ALA A 45 8.06 10.87 -7.29
C ALA A 45 9.09 10.92 -8.44
N GLU A 46 9.82 9.83 -8.69
CA GLU A 46 10.91 9.83 -9.67
C GLU A 46 10.42 9.72 -11.13
N THR A 47 9.23 9.13 -11.35
CA THR A 47 8.78 8.73 -12.69
C THR A 47 7.41 9.25 -13.09
N GLY A 48 6.68 9.87 -12.17
CA GLY A 48 5.29 10.31 -12.40
C GLY A 48 4.30 9.16 -12.61
N ARG A 49 4.69 7.91 -12.32
CA ARG A 49 3.83 6.74 -12.57
C ARG A 49 2.72 6.61 -11.55
N LEU A 50 1.58 6.08 -11.99
CA LEU A 50 0.48 5.72 -11.10
C LEU A 50 0.93 4.63 -10.12
N LEU A 51 0.58 4.81 -8.84
CA LEU A 51 0.98 3.90 -7.75
C LEU A 51 0.48 2.46 -7.95
N GLN A 52 -0.63 2.28 -8.67
CA GLN A 52 -1.10 0.95 -9.08
C GLN A 52 -0.09 0.16 -9.91
N HIS A 53 0.69 0.82 -10.77
CA HIS A 53 1.73 0.18 -11.55
C HIS A 53 2.94 -0.15 -10.68
N VAL A 54 3.31 0.76 -9.77
CA VAL A 54 4.37 0.53 -8.78
C VAL A 54 4.07 -0.68 -7.90
N ALA A 55 2.83 -0.79 -7.41
CA ALA A 55 2.39 -1.91 -6.57
C ALA A 55 2.45 -3.24 -7.32
N ARG A 56 1.94 -3.28 -8.56
CA ARG A 56 1.98 -4.47 -9.42
C ARG A 56 3.40 -4.94 -9.70
N GLU A 57 4.33 -4.03 -9.93
CA GLU A 57 5.74 -4.36 -10.14
C GLU A 57 6.42 -4.89 -8.89
N ALA A 58 6.28 -4.19 -7.77
CA ALA A 58 6.92 -4.58 -6.50
C ALA A 58 6.44 -5.96 -6.04
N LEU A 59 5.13 -6.21 -6.16
CA LEU A 59 4.47 -7.41 -5.65
C LEU A 59 4.24 -8.50 -6.71
N ARG A 60 4.64 -8.26 -7.98
CA ARG A 60 4.60 -9.20 -9.11
C ARG A 60 3.24 -9.87 -9.37
N HIS A 61 2.12 -9.16 -9.23
CA HIS A 61 0.75 -9.68 -9.41
C HIS A 61 0.37 -10.89 -8.53
N GLN A 62 1.14 -11.19 -7.47
CA GLN A 62 0.93 -12.39 -6.67
C GLN A 62 -0.16 -12.27 -5.62
N ILE A 63 -0.64 -11.05 -5.34
CA ILE A 63 -1.63 -10.80 -4.29
C ILE A 63 -2.76 -9.88 -4.75
N PRO A 64 -3.96 -9.99 -4.16
CA PRO A 64 -5.04 -9.03 -4.36
C PRO A 64 -4.63 -7.62 -3.94
N LEU A 65 -4.93 -6.65 -4.81
CA LEU A 65 -4.61 -5.23 -4.65
C LEU A 65 -5.90 -4.40 -4.69
N ALA A 66 -6.03 -3.44 -3.78
CA ALA A 66 -7.13 -2.49 -3.77
C ALA A 66 -6.63 -1.07 -3.47
N VAL A 67 -7.38 -0.06 -3.91
CA VAL A 67 -7.11 1.36 -3.63
C VAL A 67 -8.30 1.94 -2.88
N ILE A 68 -8.04 2.64 -1.78
CA ILE A 68 -9.06 3.45 -1.10
C ILE A 68 -8.97 4.85 -1.68
N SER A 69 -9.97 5.23 -2.46
CA SER A 69 -10.13 6.57 -3.04
C SER A 69 -11.41 7.24 -2.53
N GLY A 70 -11.35 8.54 -2.25
CA GLY A 70 -12.51 9.34 -1.83
C GLY A 70 -12.12 10.66 -1.16
N PRO A 71 -13.12 11.53 -0.88
CA PRO A 71 -12.94 12.76 -0.09
C PRO A 71 -12.72 12.40 1.38
N THR A 72 -11.50 11.97 1.69
CA THR A 72 -11.09 11.58 3.04
C THR A 72 -10.22 12.67 3.65
N PHE A 73 -10.85 13.61 4.37
CA PHE A 73 -10.13 14.44 5.34
C PHE A 73 -9.93 13.62 6.62
N ALA A 74 -8.69 13.36 7.00
CA ALA A 74 -8.38 12.56 8.19
C ALA A 74 -9.00 13.12 9.49
N LYS A 75 -9.18 14.46 9.55
CA LYS A 75 -9.83 15.15 10.67
C LYS A 75 -11.33 14.88 10.77
N ASP A 76 -12.00 14.62 9.65
CA ASP A 76 -13.46 14.38 9.62
C ASP A 76 -13.76 12.92 10.01
N LEU A 77 -12.86 11.99 9.69
CA LEU A 77 -12.95 10.58 10.10
C LEU A 77 -12.72 10.38 11.59
N ALA A 78 -11.79 11.11 12.22
CA ALA A 78 -11.45 10.96 13.64
C ALA A 78 -12.51 11.53 14.60
N ARG A 79 -13.57 12.17 14.08
CA ARG A 79 -14.66 12.79 14.84
C ARG A 79 -15.96 11.98 14.83
N THR A 80 -15.96 10.84 14.14
CA THR A 80 -17.10 9.91 14.12
C THR A 80 -16.74 8.68 14.94
#